data_AF-A0A7S3IHE4-F1
#
_entry.id   AF-A0A7S3IHE4-F1
#
_cell.length_a   1.000
_cell.length_b   1.000
_cell.length_c   1.000
_cell.angle_alpha   90.00
_cell.angle_beta   90.00
_cell.angle_gamma   90.00
#
_symmetry.space_group_name_H-M   'P 1'
#
loop_
_entity.id
_entity.type
_entity.pdbx_description
1 polymer ?
#
loop_
_entity_poly.entity_id
_entity_poly.type
_entity_poly.pdbx_seq_one_letter_code
_entity_poly.pdbx_strand_id
1 'polypeptide(L)'
;MGFSQNASEKALFMTMSQGQSIETAMAWITENQEAPDFNEQLFIVGKEGEGDIKKPYQGNMSKEERIKMAEEKIKAARIRRAEEEKVNAFEMEKNRIASQKAQTEARRKLEEQEMEIAMHQRKKEKEEFMSAKRQMQIQLERDRCERLGIPFDETKAIDNIKKKDARPPLEEIKHGIKTVKTLYTEERQPGVAKSCFKTISVYTGNVAKNPSDDKFKSINLANEAFQ
;
A
#
# COMPACT_ATOMS: atom_id res chain seq x y z
N MET A 1 -27.94 51.43 -22.70
CA MET A 1 -28.19 50.85 -21.36
C MET A 1 -28.07 51.86 -20.23
N GLY A 2 -27.50 53.06 -20.43
CA GLY A 2 -27.60 54.16 -19.46
C GLY A 2 -26.64 54.10 -18.27
N PHE A 3 -25.81 53.05 -18.17
CA PHE A 3 -24.80 52.91 -17.14
C PHE A 3 -23.56 53.78 -17.40
N SER A 4 -22.91 54.23 -16.32
CA SER A 4 -21.67 54.99 -16.41
C SER A 4 -20.53 54.11 -16.95
N GLN A 5 -19.51 54.75 -17.52
CA GLN A 5 -18.32 54.05 -18.00
C GLN A 5 -17.63 53.29 -16.85
N ASN A 6 -17.48 53.94 -15.69
CA ASN A 6 -16.86 53.34 -14.50
C ASN A 6 -17.61 52.09 -14.01
N ALA A 7 -18.95 52.15 -13.96
CA ALA A 7 -19.76 51.00 -13.55
C ALA A 7 -19.64 49.83 -14.54
N SER A 8 -19.56 50.14 -15.84
CA SER A 8 -19.41 49.13 -16.90
C SER A 8 -18.03 48.46 -16.84
N GLU A 9 -16.97 49.23 -16.62
CA GLU A 9 -15.61 48.72 -16.47
C GLU A 9 -15.45 47.87 -15.20
N LYS A 10 -16.04 48.31 -14.09
CA LYS A 10 -16.06 47.58 -12.81
C LYS A 10 -16.77 46.24 -12.96
N ALA A 11 -17.92 46.21 -13.61
CA ALA A 11 -18.68 44.98 -13.83
C ALA A 11 -17.89 43.95 -14.65
N LEU A 12 -17.29 44.37 -15.76
CA LEU A 12 -16.47 43.49 -16.59
C LEU A 12 -15.25 42.93 -15.85
N PHE A 13 -14.63 43.74 -14.99
CA PHE A 13 -13.50 43.31 -14.19
C PHE A 13 -13.92 42.29 -13.12
N MET A 14 -15.01 42.57 -12.39
CA MET A 14 -15.48 41.72 -11.29
C MET A 14 -16.00 40.37 -11.78
N THR A 15 -16.53 40.29 -13.00
CA THR A 15 -17.02 39.04 -13.60
C THR A 15 -15.98 38.30 -14.44
N MET A 16 -14.71 38.77 -14.46
CA MET A 16 -13.68 38.20 -15.33
C MET A 16 -13.41 36.70 -15.08
N SER A 17 -13.58 36.23 -13.84
CA SER A 17 -13.42 34.81 -13.48
C SER A 17 -14.59 33.92 -13.95
N GLN A 18 -15.74 34.51 -14.23
CA GLN A 18 -16.97 33.83 -14.66
C GLN A 18 -17.15 33.83 -16.19
N GLY A 19 -16.17 34.37 -16.92
CA GLY A 19 -16.23 34.59 -18.36
C GLY A 19 -16.61 36.04 -18.68
N GLN A 20 -15.83 36.67 -19.55
CA GLN A 20 -16.04 38.05 -20.00
C GLN A 20 -17.24 38.15 -20.96
N SER A 21 -18.45 37.90 -20.46
CA SER A 21 -19.69 38.01 -21.21
C SER A 21 -20.45 39.29 -20.82
N ILE A 22 -21.13 39.89 -21.80
CA ILE A 22 -21.94 41.10 -21.59
C ILE A 22 -23.11 40.79 -20.65
N GLU A 23 -23.71 39.61 -20.76
CA GLU A 23 -24.85 39.18 -19.94
C GLU A 23 -24.47 39.07 -18.46
N THR A 24 -23.32 38.47 -18.17
CA THR A 24 -22.80 38.36 -16.80
C THR A 24 -22.49 39.74 -16.20
N ALA A 25 -21.92 40.65 -16.99
CA ALA A 25 -21.65 42.02 -16.55
C ALA A 25 -22.96 42.79 -16.29
N MET A 26 -24.00 42.60 -17.09
CA MET A 26 -25.32 43.22 -16.86
C MET A 26 -26.00 42.69 -15.59
N ALA A 27 -25.90 41.39 -15.32
CA ALA A 27 -26.41 40.80 -14.07
C ALA A 27 -25.71 41.42 -12.86
N TRP A 28 -24.37 41.52 -12.90
CA TRP A 28 -23.59 42.14 -11.84
C TRP A 28 -23.96 43.61 -11.61
N ILE A 29 -24.14 44.37 -12.69
CA ILE A 29 -24.57 45.78 -12.62
C ILE A 29 -25.93 45.90 -11.90
N THR A 30 -26.88 45.04 -12.24
CA THR A 30 -28.24 45.07 -11.68
C THR A 30 -28.21 44.78 -10.18
N GLU A 31 -27.36 43.85 -9.75
CA GLU A 31 -27.22 43.46 -8.35
C GLU A 31 -26.47 44.49 -7.50
N ASN A 32 -25.56 45.26 -8.09
CA ASN A 32 -24.65 46.16 -7.37
C ASN A 32 -24.96 47.65 -7.56
N GLN A 33 -26.10 47.99 -8.17
CA GLN A 33 -26.46 49.35 -8.53
C GLN A 33 -26.66 50.29 -7.31
N GLU A 34 -27.02 49.74 -6.15
CA GLU A 34 -27.20 50.50 -4.91
C GLU A 34 -25.90 50.70 -4.12
N ALA A 35 -24.78 50.14 -4.59
CA ALA A 35 -23.51 50.26 -3.90
C ALA A 35 -23.01 51.72 -3.95
N PRO A 36 -22.52 52.28 -2.82
CA PRO A 36 -22.07 53.67 -2.77
C PRO A 36 -20.87 53.95 -3.69
N ASP A 37 -20.08 52.92 -4.00
CA ASP A 37 -18.89 52.96 -4.86
C ASP A 37 -19.18 52.48 -6.30
N PHE A 38 -20.46 52.32 -6.68
CA PHE A 38 -20.86 51.76 -7.97
C PHE A 38 -20.36 52.58 -9.17
N ASN A 39 -20.37 53.91 -9.05
CA ASN A 39 -19.90 54.82 -10.10
C ASN A 39 -18.47 55.30 -9.92
N GLU A 40 -17.75 54.79 -8.91
CA GLU A 40 -16.36 55.16 -8.66
C GLU A 40 -15.41 54.37 -9.56
N GLN A 41 -14.28 54.99 -9.89
CA GLN A 41 -13.27 54.36 -10.74
C GLN A 41 -12.56 53.24 -9.98
N LEU A 42 -12.44 52.07 -10.61
CA LEU A 42 -11.73 50.93 -10.03
C LEU A 42 -10.21 51.19 -10.05
N PHE A 43 -9.61 51.38 -8.87
CA PHE A 43 -8.15 51.43 -8.72
C PHE A 43 -7.59 50.01 -8.61
N ILE A 44 -6.97 49.52 -9.70
CA ILE A 44 -6.25 48.25 -9.67
C ILE A 44 -4.92 48.48 -8.94
N VAL A 45 -4.86 48.07 -7.67
CA VAL A 45 -3.57 47.93 -6.98
C VAL A 45 -2.92 46.66 -7.51
N GLY A 46 -2.08 46.80 -8.54
CA GLY A 46 -1.24 45.72 -9.00
C GLY A 46 -0.39 45.20 -7.84
N LYS A 47 -0.36 43.88 -7.62
CA LYS A 47 0.73 43.27 -6.83
C LYS A 47 2.05 43.71 -7.46
N GLU A 48 3.02 44.09 -6.62
CA GLU A 48 4.35 44.47 -7.09
C GLU A 48 4.88 43.44 -8.10
N GLY A 49 5.01 43.83 -9.37
CA GLY A 49 5.57 42.99 -10.43
C GLY A 49 4.84 42.96 -11.77
N GLU A 50 3.57 43.34 -11.86
CA GLU A 50 2.83 43.39 -13.13
C GLU A 50 2.33 44.81 -13.42
N GLY A 51 3.13 45.55 -14.19
CA GLY A 51 2.73 46.87 -14.69
C GLY A 51 3.78 47.96 -14.48
N ASP A 52 4.99 47.78 -15.00
CA ASP A 52 5.90 48.91 -15.23
C ASP A 52 5.29 49.80 -16.32
N ILE A 53 4.37 50.68 -15.93
CA ILE A 53 4.08 51.91 -16.67
C ILE A 53 5.42 52.64 -16.73
N LYS A 54 6.03 52.65 -17.92
CA LYS A 54 7.33 53.26 -18.22
C LYS A 54 7.39 54.66 -17.61
N LYS A 55 7.95 54.79 -16.40
CA LYS A 55 8.29 56.09 -15.82
C LYS A 55 9.30 56.75 -16.77
N PRO A 56 9.05 57.97 -17.28
CA PRO A 56 10.05 58.69 -18.05
C PRO A 56 11.28 58.93 -17.17
N TYR A 57 12.44 58.68 -17.76
CA TYR A 57 13.73 58.60 -17.08
C TYR A 57 14.14 59.96 -16.48
N GLN A 58 14.33 60.01 -15.16
CA GLN A 58 14.98 61.11 -14.41
C GLN A 58 16.31 60.58 -13.85
N GLY A 59 17.41 60.74 -14.57
CA GLY A 59 18.73 60.30 -14.09
C GLY A 59 19.90 60.83 -14.91
N ASN A 60 20.93 61.33 -14.25
CA ASN A 60 22.07 62.00 -14.86
C ASN A 60 23.17 61.05 -15.41
N MET A 61 22.86 59.79 -15.70
CA MET A 61 23.84 58.81 -16.18
C MET A 61 24.01 58.85 -17.70
N SER A 62 25.25 58.71 -18.16
CA SER A 62 25.60 58.61 -19.58
C SER A 62 24.96 57.36 -20.24
N LYS A 63 24.65 57.45 -21.54
CA LYS A 63 24.06 56.34 -22.31
C LYS A 63 24.90 55.05 -22.23
N GLU A 64 26.21 55.16 -22.12
CA GLU A 64 27.13 54.00 -22.08
C GLU A 64 27.08 53.24 -20.75
N GLU A 65 26.99 53.94 -19.62
CA GLU A 65 26.91 53.31 -18.30
C GLU A 65 25.58 52.57 -18.10
N ARG A 66 24.52 53.09 -18.71
CA ARG A 66 23.21 52.43 -18.74
C ARG A 66 23.20 51.12 -19.53
N ILE A 67 23.91 51.08 -20.67
CA ILE A 67 24.01 49.87 -21.49
C ILE A 67 24.76 48.80 -20.70
N LYS A 68 25.87 49.15 -20.03
CA LYS A 68 26.59 48.23 -19.15
C LYS A 68 25.75 47.72 -17.99
N MET A 69 25.04 48.60 -17.29
CA MET A 69 24.19 48.20 -16.16
C MET A 69 22.99 47.34 -16.59
N ALA A 70 22.44 47.59 -17.79
CA ALA A 70 21.40 46.74 -18.37
C ALA A 70 21.94 45.37 -18.79
N GLU A 71 23.12 45.32 -19.41
CA GLU A 71 23.79 44.06 -19.78
C GLU A 71 24.15 43.21 -18.56
N GLU A 72 24.62 43.83 -17.48
CA GLU A 72 24.90 43.16 -16.21
C GLU A 72 23.62 42.60 -15.57
N LYS A 73 22.53 43.38 -15.56
CA LYS A 73 21.22 42.89 -15.07
C LYS A 73 20.69 41.73 -15.91
N ILE A 74 20.87 41.76 -17.24
CA ILE A 74 20.45 40.67 -18.13
C ILE A 74 21.30 39.41 -17.90
N LYS A 75 22.62 39.56 -17.71
CA LYS A 75 23.50 38.43 -17.35
C LYS A 75 23.13 37.85 -15.99
N ALA A 76 22.93 38.69 -14.97
CA ALA A 76 22.51 38.25 -13.64
C ALA A 76 21.15 37.53 -13.68
N ALA A 77 20.18 38.04 -14.45
CA ALA A 77 18.88 37.39 -14.63
C ALA A 77 19.00 36.02 -15.35
N ARG A 78 19.88 35.89 -16.34
CA ARG A 78 20.15 34.60 -17.01
C ARG A 78 20.80 33.59 -16.06
N ILE A 79 21.74 34.03 -15.23
CA ILE A 79 22.38 33.17 -14.23
C ILE A 79 21.34 32.71 -13.20
N ARG A 80 20.52 33.64 -12.67
CA ARG A 80 19.46 33.31 -11.70
C ARG A 80 18.44 32.32 -12.26
N ARG A 81 17.97 32.53 -13.50
CA ARG A 81 17.04 31.62 -14.16
C ARG A 81 17.66 30.23 -14.40
N ALA A 82 18.94 30.17 -14.77
CA ALA A 82 19.64 28.90 -14.94
C ALA A 82 19.85 28.14 -13.61
N GLU A 83 20.01 28.85 -12.49
CA GLU A 83 20.10 28.27 -11.15
C GLU A 83 18.74 27.74 -10.68
N GLU A 84 17.67 28.53 -10.85
CA GLU A 84 16.28 28.16 -10.55
C GLU A 84 15.83 26.95 -11.37
N GLU A 85 16.15 26.89 -12.67
CA GLU A 85 15.85 25.73 -13.52
C GLU A 85 16.58 24.46 -13.09
N LYS A 86 17.83 24.56 -12.62
CA LYS A 86 18.58 23.40 -12.09
C LYS A 86 17.97 22.86 -10.79
N VAL A 87 17.59 23.75 -9.87
CA VAL A 87 16.95 23.37 -8.61
C VAL A 87 15.58 22.74 -8.89
N ASN A 88 14.79 23.35 -9.76
CA ASN A 88 13.47 22.84 -10.12
C ASN A 88 13.56 21.48 -10.85
N ALA A 89 14.54 21.29 -11.73
CA ALA A 89 14.79 20.00 -12.38
C ALA A 89 15.16 18.91 -11.36
N PHE A 90 15.99 19.24 -10.36
CA PHE A 90 16.34 18.31 -9.29
C PHE A 90 15.13 17.96 -8.40
N GLU A 91 14.28 18.93 -8.07
CA GLU A 91 13.06 18.72 -7.31
C GLU A 91 12.03 17.86 -8.06
N MET A 92 11.84 18.11 -9.35
CA MET A 92 10.97 17.28 -10.20
C MET A 92 11.44 15.82 -10.25
N GLU A 93 12.75 15.60 -10.43
CA GLU A 93 13.29 14.24 -10.47
C GLU A 93 13.21 13.55 -9.10
N LYS A 94 13.47 14.28 -8.01
CA LYS A 94 13.29 13.78 -6.64
C LYS A 94 11.83 13.39 -6.38
N ASN A 95 10.88 14.21 -6.80
CA ASN A 95 9.45 13.94 -6.65
C ASN A 95 8.98 12.77 -7.53
N ARG A 96 9.55 12.61 -8.73
CA ARG A 96 9.29 11.45 -9.60
C ARG A 96 9.71 10.15 -8.91
N ILE A 97 10.92 10.10 -8.35
CA ILE A 97 11.44 8.93 -7.64
C ILE A 97 10.62 8.66 -6.38
N ALA A 98 10.31 9.68 -5.59
CA ALA A 98 9.50 9.55 -4.39
C ALA A 98 8.09 9.01 -4.71
N SER A 99 7.46 9.52 -5.76
CA SER A 99 6.14 9.07 -6.23
C SER A 99 6.17 7.61 -6.70
N GLN A 100 7.18 7.22 -7.50
CA GLN A 100 7.33 5.82 -7.93
C GLN A 100 7.57 4.87 -6.75
N LYS A 101 8.36 5.28 -5.77
CA LYS A 101 8.60 4.50 -4.55
C LYS A 101 7.33 4.40 -3.69
N ALA A 102 6.58 5.50 -3.55
CA ALA A 102 5.32 5.50 -2.82
C ALA A 102 4.27 4.60 -3.47
N GLN A 103 4.17 4.61 -4.81
CA GLN A 103 3.26 3.74 -5.56
C GLN A 103 3.62 2.26 -5.42
N THR A 104 4.91 1.92 -5.48
CA THR A 104 5.35 0.52 -5.31
C THR A 104 5.14 0.03 -3.88
N GLU A 105 5.39 0.86 -2.86
CA GLU A 105 5.11 0.53 -1.47
C GLU A 105 3.62 0.40 -1.18
N ALA A 106 2.79 1.29 -1.73
CA ALA A 106 1.33 1.20 -1.62
C ALA A 106 0.80 -0.09 -2.28
N ARG A 107 1.31 -0.45 -3.46
CA ARG A 107 0.96 -1.72 -4.13
C ARG A 107 1.34 -2.93 -3.29
N ARG A 108 2.55 -2.93 -2.72
CA ARG A 108 3.00 -4.02 -1.83
C ARG A 108 2.12 -4.16 -0.59
N LYS A 109 1.73 -3.06 0.05
CA LYS A 109 0.83 -3.09 1.21
C LYS A 109 -0.56 -3.63 0.86
N LEU A 110 -1.10 -3.26 -0.30
CA LEU A 110 -2.37 -3.82 -0.80
C LEU A 110 -2.25 -5.32 -1.10
N GLU A 111 -1.19 -5.75 -1.80
CA GLU A 111 -0.93 -7.16 -2.07
C GLU A 111 -0.79 -7.98 -0.76
N GLU A 112 -0.10 -7.46 0.25
CA GLU A 112 0.04 -8.10 1.56
C GLU A 112 -1.32 -8.23 2.29
N GLN A 113 -2.16 -7.19 2.27
CA GLN A 113 -3.51 -7.23 2.84
C GLN A 113 -4.42 -8.22 2.12
N GLU A 114 -4.38 -8.25 0.79
CA GLU A 114 -5.14 -9.21 -0.02
C GLU A 114 -4.71 -10.65 0.27
N MET A 115 -3.40 -10.90 0.39
CA MET A 115 -2.88 -12.21 0.79
C MET A 115 -3.34 -12.60 2.20
N GLU A 116 -3.37 -11.67 3.15
CA GLU A 116 -3.84 -11.93 4.50
C GLU A 116 -5.33 -12.29 4.52
N ILE A 117 -6.17 -11.54 3.81
CA ILE A 117 -7.60 -11.82 3.68
C ILE A 117 -7.82 -13.18 3.02
N ALA A 118 -7.11 -13.49 1.93
CA ALA A 118 -7.21 -14.78 1.25
C ALA A 118 -6.78 -15.95 2.14
N MET A 119 -5.70 -15.78 2.92
CA MET A 119 -5.25 -16.79 3.89
C MET A 119 -6.27 -16.98 5.02
N HIS A 120 -6.88 -15.90 5.50
CA HIS A 120 -7.93 -15.97 6.52
C HIS A 120 -9.18 -16.68 6.00
N GLN A 121 -9.63 -16.34 4.78
CA GLN A 121 -10.76 -17.01 4.12
C GLN A 121 -10.50 -18.51 3.95
N ARG A 122 -9.32 -18.90 3.43
CA ARG A 122 -8.94 -20.31 3.31
C ARG A 122 -8.92 -21.05 4.65
N LYS A 123 -8.47 -20.38 5.73
CA LYS A 123 -8.52 -20.96 7.09
C LYS A 123 -9.96 -21.18 7.54
N LYS A 124 -10.82 -20.18 7.34
CA LYS A 124 -12.24 -20.25 7.69
C LYS A 124 -12.98 -21.35 6.91
N GLU A 125 -12.82 -21.40 5.59
CA GLU A 125 -13.38 -22.46 4.74
C GLU A 125 -12.92 -23.85 5.17
N LYS A 126 -11.62 -23.99 5.50
CA LYS A 126 -11.07 -25.25 6.00
C LYS A 126 -11.67 -25.65 7.35
N GLU A 127 -11.86 -24.70 8.25
CA GLU A 127 -12.48 -24.95 9.56
C GLU A 127 -13.96 -25.34 9.43
N GLU A 128 -14.72 -24.62 8.60
CA GLU A 128 -16.11 -24.92 8.28
C GLU A 128 -16.25 -26.31 7.65
N PHE A 129 -15.37 -26.64 6.68
CA PHE A 129 -15.31 -27.97 6.09
C PHE A 129 -15.03 -29.07 7.13
N MET A 130 -14.05 -28.86 8.02
CA MET A 130 -13.73 -29.82 9.07
C MET A 130 -14.86 -29.98 10.08
N SER A 131 -15.56 -28.89 10.41
CA SER A 131 -16.74 -28.91 11.28
C SER A 131 -17.90 -29.69 10.63
N ALA A 132 -18.22 -29.38 9.37
CA ALA A 132 -19.24 -30.10 8.61
C ALA A 132 -18.92 -31.60 8.46
N LYS A 133 -17.65 -31.93 8.17
CA LYS A 133 -17.17 -33.31 8.12
C LYS A 133 -17.40 -34.04 9.44
N ARG A 134 -17.09 -33.40 10.58
CA ARG A 134 -17.31 -33.97 11.92
C ARG A 134 -18.80 -34.19 12.20
N GLN A 135 -19.65 -33.21 11.88
CA GLN A 135 -21.11 -33.34 12.04
C GLN A 135 -21.65 -34.51 11.22
N MET A 136 -21.22 -34.66 9.97
CA MET A 136 -21.60 -35.78 9.12
C MET A 136 -21.13 -37.12 9.70
N GLN A 137 -19.90 -37.20 10.22
CA GLN A 137 -19.39 -38.42 10.86
C GLN A 137 -20.20 -38.78 12.11
N ILE A 138 -20.61 -37.80 12.91
CA ILE A 138 -21.47 -38.01 14.09
C ILE A 138 -22.85 -38.53 13.67
N GLN A 139 -23.45 -37.96 12.63
CA GLN A 139 -24.72 -38.44 12.07
C GLN A 139 -24.62 -39.89 11.57
N LEU A 140 -23.55 -40.23 10.83
CA LEU A 140 -23.32 -41.60 10.37
C LEU A 140 -23.17 -42.60 11.53
N GLU A 141 -22.50 -42.19 12.61
CA GLU A 141 -22.37 -43.05 13.79
C GLU A 141 -23.70 -43.18 14.55
N ARG A 142 -24.53 -42.12 14.57
CA ARG A 142 -25.89 -42.17 15.10
C ARG A 142 -26.77 -43.15 14.32
N ASP A 143 -26.79 -43.07 12.99
CA ASP A 143 -27.54 -44.00 12.13
C ASP A 143 -27.03 -45.45 12.27
N ARG A 144 -25.73 -45.62 12.56
CA ARG A 144 -25.15 -46.93 12.86
C ARG A 144 -25.66 -47.48 14.20
N CYS A 145 -25.69 -46.65 15.24
CA CYS A 145 -26.25 -47.00 16.56
C CYS A 145 -27.73 -47.37 16.46
N GLU A 146 -28.54 -46.57 15.75
CA GLU A 146 -29.97 -46.81 15.55
C GLU A 146 -30.22 -48.14 14.81
N ARG A 147 -29.45 -48.45 13.75
CA ARG A 147 -29.53 -49.74 13.05
C ARG A 147 -29.15 -50.94 13.90
N LEU A 148 -28.22 -50.77 14.83
CA LEU A 148 -27.75 -51.84 15.73
C LEU A 148 -28.59 -51.92 17.02
N GLY A 149 -29.55 -51.01 17.23
CA GLY A 149 -30.35 -50.93 18.45
C GLY A 149 -29.54 -50.56 19.71
N ILE A 150 -28.39 -49.90 19.54
CA ILE A 150 -27.51 -49.51 20.64
C ILE A 150 -27.76 -48.02 20.97
N PRO A 151 -27.81 -47.63 22.26
CA PRO A 151 -27.89 -46.22 22.64
C PRO A 151 -26.75 -45.39 22.05
N PHE A 152 -27.07 -44.28 21.41
CA PHE A 152 -26.09 -43.34 20.89
C PHE A 152 -25.44 -42.55 22.03
N ASP A 153 -24.12 -42.50 22.04
CA ASP A 153 -23.31 -41.72 22.99
C ASP A 153 -22.35 -40.84 22.21
N GLU A 154 -22.61 -39.53 22.23
CA GLU A 154 -21.88 -38.53 21.45
C GLU A 154 -20.40 -38.46 21.86
N THR A 155 -20.09 -38.65 23.14
CA THR A 155 -18.70 -38.61 23.64
C THR A 155 -17.87 -39.77 23.08
N LYS A 156 -18.44 -40.97 23.07
CA LYS A 156 -17.82 -42.16 22.47
C LYS A 156 -17.73 -42.06 20.96
N ALA A 157 -18.72 -41.46 20.30
CA ALA A 157 -18.68 -41.22 18.85
C ALA A 157 -17.52 -40.28 18.48
N ILE A 158 -17.35 -39.18 19.20
CA ILE A 158 -16.23 -38.24 19.01
C ILE A 158 -14.88 -38.93 19.22
N ASP A 159 -14.75 -39.76 20.26
CA ASP A 159 -13.49 -40.49 20.52
C ASP A 159 -13.19 -41.56 19.46
N ASN A 160 -14.22 -42.24 18.94
CA ASN A 160 -14.06 -43.18 17.83
C ASN A 160 -13.69 -42.47 16.53
N ILE A 161 -14.25 -41.27 16.28
CA ILE A 161 -13.87 -40.43 15.14
C ILE A 161 -12.40 -40.01 15.26
N LYS A 162 -11.97 -39.53 16.44
CA LYS A 162 -10.56 -39.18 16.69
C LYS A 162 -9.62 -40.37 16.49
N LYS A 163 -10.01 -41.57 16.94
CA LYS A 163 -9.25 -42.81 16.74
C LYS A 163 -9.18 -43.24 15.27
N LYS A 164 -10.25 -43.04 14.49
CA LYS A 164 -10.28 -43.33 13.05
C LYS A 164 -9.48 -42.30 12.23
N ASP A 165 -9.51 -41.04 12.62
CA ASP A 165 -8.73 -39.96 11.98
C ASP A 165 -7.24 -40.01 12.38
N ALA A 166 -6.88 -40.71 13.46
CA ALA A 166 -5.49 -40.98 13.81
C ALA A 166 -4.86 -41.88 12.76
N ARG A 167 -3.84 -41.35 12.06
CA ARG A 167 -3.08 -42.13 11.09
C ARG A 167 -2.30 -43.22 11.82
N PRO A 168 -2.21 -44.45 11.27
CA PRO A 168 -1.32 -45.46 11.81
C PRO A 168 0.11 -44.92 11.91
N PRO A 169 0.89 -45.29 12.94
CA PRO A 169 2.25 -44.75 13.15
C PRO A 169 3.15 -44.86 11.92
N LEU A 170 3.01 -45.93 11.14
CA LEU A 170 3.77 -46.13 9.91
C LEU A 170 3.40 -45.12 8.81
N GLU A 171 2.12 -44.78 8.67
CA GLU A 171 1.64 -43.79 7.69
C GLU A 171 2.03 -42.37 8.10
N GLU A 172 2.06 -42.10 9.41
CA GLU A 172 2.57 -40.84 9.94
C GLU A 172 4.05 -40.64 9.63
N ILE A 173 4.88 -41.68 9.81
CA ILE A 173 6.30 -41.67 9.45
C ILE A 173 6.47 -41.45 7.94
N LYS A 174 5.74 -42.20 7.10
CA LYS A 174 5.79 -42.03 5.63
C LYS A 174 5.41 -40.62 5.22
N HIS A 175 4.36 -40.06 5.83
CA HIS A 175 3.93 -38.70 5.58
C HIS A 175 5.01 -37.68 6.00
N GLY A 176 5.61 -37.84 7.18
CA GLY A 176 6.72 -37.01 7.64
C GLY A 176 7.90 -37.00 6.67
N ILE A 177 8.33 -38.18 6.21
CA ILE A 177 9.40 -38.31 5.21
C ILE A 177 9.03 -37.61 3.90
N LYS A 178 7.79 -37.80 3.42
CA LYS A 178 7.30 -37.14 2.20
C LYS A 178 7.33 -35.62 2.35
N THR A 179 6.80 -35.11 3.45
CA THR A 179 6.76 -33.68 3.76
C THR A 179 8.15 -33.06 3.77
N VAL A 180 9.12 -33.71 4.43
CA VAL A 180 10.51 -33.23 4.44
C VAL A 180 11.10 -33.20 3.02
N LYS A 181 10.89 -34.25 2.22
CA LYS A 181 11.37 -34.29 0.83
C LYS A 181 10.75 -33.21 -0.06
N THR A 182 9.46 -32.90 0.14
CA THR A 182 8.75 -31.94 -0.71
C THR A 182 8.94 -30.48 -0.29
N LEU A 183 9.13 -30.21 1.00
CA LEU A 183 9.27 -28.84 1.50
C LEU A 183 10.73 -28.36 1.48
N TYR A 184 11.67 -29.26 1.72
CA TYR A 184 13.11 -28.98 1.81
C TYR A 184 13.85 -29.58 0.62
N THR A 185 13.49 -29.16 -0.58
CA THR A 185 14.18 -29.55 -1.81
C THR A 185 15.59 -28.94 -1.87
N GLU A 186 16.50 -29.56 -2.61
CA GLU A 186 17.88 -29.06 -2.77
C GLU A 186 17.93 -27.64 -3.37
N GLU A 187 16.93 -27.26 -4.17
CA GLU A 187 16.79 -25.92 -4.73
C GLU A 187 16.39 -24.87 -3.68
N ARG A 188 15.57 -25.25 -2.70
CA ARG A 188 15.03 -24.33 -1.69
C ARG A 188 15.91 -24.24 -0.45
N GLN A 189 16.39 -25.38 0.04
CA GLN A 189 17.26 -25.49 1.20
C GLN A 189 18.26 -26.64 1.01
N PRO A 190 19.44 -26.36 0.43
CA PRO A 190 20.40 -27.39 0.09
C PRO A 190 20.91 -28.12 1.34
N GLY A 191 20.95 -29.46 1.28
CA GLY A 191 21.49 -30.31 2.34
C GLY A 191 20.62 -30.50 3.59
N VAL A 192 19.59 -29.69 3.85
CA VAL A 192 18.76 -29.78 5.07
C VAL A 192 18.02 -31.11 5.17
N ALA A 193 17.36 -31.54 4.09
CA ALA A 193 16.65 -32.83 4.07
C ALA A 193 17.60 -34.02 4.29
N LYS A 194 18.81 -33.98 3.69
CA LYS A 194 19.84 -35.01 3.87
C LYS A 194 20.32 -35.09 5.31
N SER A 195 20.62 -33.94 5.93
CA SER A 195 21.01 -33.86 7.33
C SER A 195 19.91 -34.40 8.25
N CYS A 196 18.65 -34.00 8.03
CA CYS A 196 17.50 -34.50 8.79
C CYS A 196 17.39 -36.03 8.73
N PHE A 197 17.42 -36.62 7.52
CA PHE A 197 17.32 -38.08 7.37
C PHE A 197 18.53 -38.82 7.94
N LYS A 198 19.73 -38.23 7.87
CA LYS A 198 20.93 -38.80 8.49
C LYS A 198 20.80 -38.82 10.00
N THR A 199 20.36 -37.72 10.61
CA THR A 199 20.12 -37.62 12.05
C THR A 199 19.09 -38.65 12.50
N ILE A 200 17.93 -38.71 11.83
CA ILE A 200 16.90 -39.73 12.11
C ILE A 200 17.51 -41.13 12.07
N SER A 201 18.24 -41.48 11.00
CA SER A 201 18.88 -42.79 10.84
C SER A 201 19.82 -43.15 12.00
N VAL A 202 20.60 -42.19 12.54
CA VAL A 202 21.47 -42.42 13.71
C VAL A 202 20.64 -42.73 14.96
N TYR A 203 19.61 -41.93 15.24
CA TYR A 203 18.78 -42.14 16.43
C TYR A 203 18.00 -43.46 16.36
N THR A 204 17.36 -43.77 15.23
CA THR A 204 16.67 -45.07 15.07
C THR A 204 17.66 -46.24 15.08
N GLY A 205 18.86 -46.05 14.55
CA GLY A 205 19.95 -47.03 14.61
C GLY A 205 20.42 -47.33 16.03
N ASN A 206 20.47 -46.33 16.91
CA ASN A 206 20.82 -46.52 18.32
C ASN A 206 19.74 -47.32 19.08
N VAL A 207 18.46 -47.04 18.82
CA VAL A 207 17.33 -47.81 19.37
C VAL A 207 17.35 -49.26 18.89
N ALA A 208 17.60 -49.48 17.60
CA ALA A 208 17.65 -50.81 17.03
C ALA A 208 18.81 -51.65 17.59
N LYS A 209 19.96 -51.02 17.88
CA LYS A 209 21.13 -51.68 18.47
C LYS A 209 20.98 -51.95 19.97
N ASN A 210 20.34 -51.06 20.71
CA ASN A 210 20.14 -51.19 22.16
C ASN A 210 18.68 -50.93 22.57
N PRO A 211 17.74 -51.87 22.30
CA PRO A 211 16.31 -51.66 22.54
C PRO A 211 15.92 -51.56 24.02
N SER A 212 16.74 -52.12 24.92
CA SER A 212 16.47 -52.18 26.36
C SER A 212 16.89 -50.92 27.11
N ASP A 213 17.68 -50.05 26.50
CA ASP A 213 18.19 -48.85 27.15
C ASP A 213 17.24 -47.66 26.92
N ASP A 214 16.56 -47.25 28.00
CA ASP A 214 15.54 -46.19 27.97
C ASP A 214 16.09 -44.83 27.52
N LYS A 215 17.42 -44.61 27.63
CA LYS A 215 18.03 -43.36 27.18
C LYS A 215 17.89 -43.13 25.67
N PHE A 216 17.78 -44.19 24.88
CA PHE A 216 17.60 -44.09 23.43
C PHE A 216 16.13 -43.98 23.00
N LYS A 217 15.18 -44.21 23.93
CA LYS A 217 13.74 -44.12 23.66
C LYS A 217 13.19 -42.69 23.79
N SER A 218 14.01 -41.76 24.29
CA SER A 218 13.66 -40.34 24.39
C SER A 218 14.66 -39.50 23.61
N ILE A 219 14.19 -38.41 23.01
CA ILE A 219 15.01 -37.46 22.26
C ILE A 219 14.94 -36.12 22.96
N ASN A 220 16.09 -35.55 23.32
CA ASN A 220 16.18 -34.21 23.86
C ASN A 220 16.20 -33.19 22.70
N LEU A 221 15.12 -32.42 22.56
CA LEU A 221 14.95 -31.41 21.51
C LEU A 221 15.84 -30.17 21.71
N ALA A 222 16.44 -29.99 22.89
CA ALA A 222 17.40 -28.91 23.15
C ALA A 222 18.83 -29.23 22.67
N ASN A 223 19.07 -30.41 22.09
CA ASN A 223 20.36 -30.79 21.55
C ASN A 223 20.70 -29.95 20.30
N GLU A 224 21.99 -29.64 20.10
CA GLU A 224 22.53 -28.92 18.92
C GLU A 224 22.13 -29.58 17.60
N ALA A 225 21.86 -30.90 17.59
CA ALA A 225 21.37 -31.60 16.41
C ALA A 225 19.97 -31.15 15.93
N PHE A 226 19.22 -30.38 16.73
CA PHE A 226 17.86 -29.90 16.45
C PHE A 226 17.71 -28.37 16.52
N GLN A 227 18.79 -27.63 16.80
CA GLN A 227 18.86 -26.16 16.70
C GLN A 227 19.31 -25.75 15.28
#